data_AF-A0AB74BST3-F1
#
_entry.id   AF-A0AB74BST3-F1
#
_cell.length_a   1.000
_cell.length_b   1.000
_cell.length_c   1.000
_cell.angle_alpha   90.00
_cell.angle_beta   90.00
_cell.angle_gamma   90.00
#
_symmetry.space_group_name_H-M   'P 1'
#
loop_
_entity.id
_entity.type
_entity.pdbx_description
1 polymer ?
#
loop_
_entity_poly.entity_id
_entity_poly.type
_entity_poly.pdbx_seq_one_letter_code
_entity_poly.pdbx_strand_id
1 'polypeptide(L)'
;MVVSSLADSSRLVRVIVAKAQAKQMFQKLVSKLGGMIGRRIYHLPFSRALKLGSMQAKEIMLICHECMTNGGVLLVQPEQTLSLKLMALERMIARDFDVAHSLLKTLEFFREHSA
;
A
#
# COMPACT_ATOMS: atom_id res chain seq x y z
N MET A 1 -12.91 15.90 6.23
CA MET A 1 -12.79 14.48 5.80
C MET A 1 -11.71 13.82 6.64
N VAL A 2 -12.03 12.76 7.39
CA VAL A 2 -11.11 12.15 8.40
C VAL A 2 -9.78 11.69 7.77
N VAL A 3 -9.84 11.14 6.56
CA VAL A 3 -8.64 10.73 5.79
C VAL A 3 -7.68 11.90 5.54
N SER A 4 -8.22 13.12 5.36
CA SER A 4 -7.41 14.31 5.15
C SER A 4 -6.78 14.83 6.45
N SER A 5 -7.45 14.73 7.60
CA SER A 5 -6.85 15.12 8.87
C SER A 5 -5.80 14.11 9.36
N LEU A 6 -5.90 12.84 8.94
CA LEU A 6 -4.96 11.77 9.33
C LEU A 6 -3.71 11.71 8.45
N ALA A 7 -3.77 12.22 7.21
CA ALA A 7 -2.65 12.22 6.27
C ALA A 7 -1.72 13.43 6.54
N ASP A 8 -1.10 13.41 7.72
CA ASP A 8 -0.20 14.44 8.27
C ASP A 8 1.29 14.17 7.98
N SER A 9 1.58 13.15 7.17
CA SER A 9 2.92 12.66 6.84
C SER A 9 3.67 11.91 7.95
N SER A 10 3.09 11.78 9.15
CA SER A 10 3.62 10.95 10.23
C SER A 10 3.13 9.49 10.15
N ARG A 11 2.00 9.27 9.47
CA ARG A 11 1.33 7.98 9.37
C ARG A 11 0.94 7.68 7.93
N LEU A 12 0.99 6.38 7.59
CA LEU A 12 0.51 5.86 6.33
C LEU A 12 -1.00 5.68 6.40
N VAL A 13 -1.74 6.61 5.79
CA VAL A 13 -3.20 6.50 5.67
C VAL A 13 -3.56 5.50 4.59
N ARG A 14 -4.14 4.37 5.01
CA ARG A 14 -4.56 3.28 4.12
C ARG A 14 -6.07 3.23 4.04
N VAL A 15 -6.62 3.33 2.83
CA VAL A 15 -8.05 3.14 2.58
C VAL A 15 -8.24 1.74 2.03
N ILE A 16 -8.80 0.85 2.86
CA ILE A 16 -9.04 -0.55 2.50
C ILE A 16 -10.39 -0.67 1.79
N VAL A 17 -10.38 -1.17 0.56
CA VAL A 17 -11.58 -1.25 -0.30
C VAL A 17 -11.75 -2.64 -0.90
N ALA A 18 -12.99 -3.14 -0.90
CA ALA A 18 -13.32 -4.35 -1.63
C ALA A 18 -13.12 -4.15 -3.14
N LYS A 19 -12.69 -5.20 -3.86
CA LYS A 19 -12.40 -5.12 -5.31
C LYS A 19 -13.55 -4.53 -6.13
N ALA A 20 -14.79 -4.90 -5.83
CA ALA A 20 -15.98 -4.38 -6.50
C ALA A 20 -16.21 -2.87 -6.27
N GLN A 21 -15.75 -2.34 -5.14
CA GLN A 21 -15.93 -0.93 -4.76
C GLN A 21 -14.70 -0.06 -5.06
N ALA A 22 -13.57 -0.65 -5.43
CA ALA A 22 -12.32 0.08 -5.64
C ALA A 22 -12.46 1.22 -6.67
N LYS A 23 -13.16 0.97 -7.79
CA LYS A 23 -13.39 2.00 -8.82
C LYS A 23 -14.27 3.15 -8.32
N GLN A 24 -15.36 2.84 -7.63
CA GLN A 24 -16.23 3.88 -7.06
C GLN A 24 -15.54 4.67 -5.95
N MET A 25 -14.79 3.99 -5.08
CA MET A 25 -14.09 4.65 -3.98
C MET A 25 -12.96 5.54 -4.51
N PHE A 26 -12.23 5.09 -5.54
CA PHE A 26 -11.24 5.92 -6.22
C PHE A 26 -11.88 7.20 -6.77
N GLN A 27 -12.99 7.08 -7.51
CA GLN A 27 -13.70 8.25 -8.05
C GLN A 27 -14.19 9.21 -6.95
N LYS A 28 -14.72 8.67 -5.84
CA LYS A 28 -15.12 9.48 -4.68
C LYS A 28 -13.93 10.18 -4.01
N LEU A 29 -12.81 9.47 -3.83
CA LEU A 29 -11.60 10.03 -3.25
C LEU A 29 -10.98 11.09 -4.17
N VAL A 30 -10.90 10.86 -5.48
CA VAL A 30 -10.41 11.85 -6.46
C VAL A 30 -11.30 13.08 -6.46
N SER A 31 -12.63 12.92 -6.48
CA SER A 31 -13.58 14.04 -6.46
C SER A 31 -13.47 14.87 -5.17
N LYS A 32 -13.22 14.24 -4.02
CA LYS A 32 -13.14 14.92 -2.72
C LYS A 32 -11.74 15.43 -2.37
N LEU A 33 -10.67 14.74 -2.77
CA LEU A 33 -9.28 15.13 -2.50
C LEU A 33 -8.70 16.03 -3.60
N GLY A 34 -9.02 15.74 -4.86
CA GLY A 34 -8.57 16.52 -6.02
C GLY A 34 -9.22 17.90 -6.11
N GLY A 35 -10.43 18.06 -5.59
CA GLY A 35 -11.14 19.35 -5.58
C GLY A 35 -10.83 20.27 -4.39
N MET A 36 -10.18 19.80 -3.33
CA MET A 36 -9.97 20.59 -2.09
C MET A 36 -8.53 20.62 -1.57
N ILE A 37 -7.71 19.58 -1.80
CA ILE A 37 -6.51 19.34 -0.96
C ILE A 37 -5.25 18.95 -1.76
N GLY A 38 -5.31 18.75 -3.09
CA GLY A 38 -4.10 18.53 -3.91
C GLY A 38 -3.26 17.31 -3.50
N ARG A 39 -3.85 16.34 -2.77
CA ARG A 39 -3.14 15.14 -2.29
C ARG A 39 -3.22 14.01 -3.29
N ARG A 40 -2.07 13.35 -3.51
CA ARG A 40 -1.94 12.22 -4.43
C ARG A 40 -2.52 10.95 -3.81
N ILE A 41 -3.30 10.24 -4.61
CA ILE A 41 -3.81 8.92 -4.27
C ILE A 41 -2.86 7.89 -4.88
N TYR A 42 -2.33 7.01 -4.04
CA TYR A 42 -1.44 5.93 -4.42
C TYR A 42 -2.22 4.61 -4.44
N HIS A 43 -1.79 3.69 -5.30
CA HIS A 43 -2.27 2.32 -5.30
C HIS A 43 -1.16 1.40 -4.84
N LEU A 44 -1.48 0.40 -4.02
CA LEU A 44 -0.51 -0.64 -3.70
C LEU A 44 -0.12 -1.41 -4.98
N PRO A 45 1.14 -1.36 -5.44
CA PRO A 45 1.56 -1.94 -6.70
C PRO A 45 1.88 -3.42 -6.53
N PHE A 46 0.89 -4.19 -6.08
CA PHE A 46 1.01 -5.62 -5.86
C PHE A 46 -0.07 -6.39 -6.61
N SER A 47 0.34 -7.45 -7.31
CA SER A 47 -0.57 -8.46 -7.83
C SER A 47 0.07 -9.85 -7.69
N ARG A 48 -0.74 -10.88 -7.45
CA ARG A 48 -0.24 -12.27 -7.33
C ARG A 48 0.38 -12.79 -8.63
N ALA A 49 -0.02 -12.25 -9.78
CA ALA A 49 0.55 -12.60 -11.07
C ALA A 49 1.93 -11.96 -11.32
N LEU A 50 2.36 -11.00 -10.48
CA LEU A 50 3.64 -10.34 -10.62
C LEU A 50 4.78 -11.31 -10.26
N LYS A 51 5.74 -11.49 -11.16
CA LYS A 51 7.02 -12.12 -10.81
C LYS A 51 7.83 -11.13 -9.97
N LEU A 52 7.60 -11.20 -8.66
CA LEU A 52 8.21 -10.30 -7.69
C LEU A 52 9.66 -10.75 -7.41
N GLY A 53 10.62 -10.01 -7.97
CA GLY A 53 12.03 -10.10 -7.60
C GLY A 53 12.37 -9.12 -6.48
N SER A 54 13.63 -9.15 -6.04
CA SER A 54 14.11 -8.32 -4.92
C SER A 54 14.02 -6.82 -5.20
N MET A 55 14.23 -6.41 -6.46
CA MET A 55 14.09 -5.00 -6.88
C MET A 55 12.63 -4.54 -6.80
N GLN A 56 11.69 -5.30 -7.33
CA GLN A 56 10.27 -4.96 -7.29
C GLN A 56 9.73 -4.92 -5.85
N ALA A 57 10.22 -5.82 -4.98
CA ALA A 57 9.86 -5.81 -3.56
C ALA A 57 10.32 -4.53 -2.85
N LYS A 58 11.48 -3.99 -3.23
CA LYS A 58 11.98 -2.70 -2.72
C LYS A 58 11.18 -1.52 -3.27
N GLU A 59 10.80 -1.55 -4.55
CA GLU A 59 9.95 -0.50 -5.15
C GLU A 59 8.61 -0.37 -4.44
N ILE A 60 7.98 -1.49 -4.04
CA ILE A 60 6.73 -1.45 -3.25
C ILE A 60 6.94 -0.64 -1.97
N MET A 61 8.03 -0.92 -1.23
CA MET A 61 8.36 -0.22 0.01
C MET A 61 8.61 1.27 -0.24
N LEU A 62 9.35 1.61 -1.31
CA LEU A 62 9.62 3.01 -1.68
C LEU A 62 8.33 3.79 -1.98
N ILE A 63 7.39 3.19 -2.71
CA ILE A 63 6.09 3.80 -3.01
C ILE A 63 5.26 4.01 -1.73
N CYS A 64 5.33 3.07 -0.79
CA CYS A 64 4.64 3.21 0.51
C CYS A 64 5.26 4.34 1.34
N HIS A 65 6.58 4.46 1.34
CA HIS A 65 7.29 5.54 2.03
C HIS A 65 7.00 6.90 1.39
N GLU A 66 7.08 7.01 0.07
CA GLU A 66 6.72 8.23 -0.68
C GLU A 66 5.27 8.66 -0.41
N CYS A 67 4.34 7.70 -0.36
CA CYS A 67 2.95 7.97 -0.03
C CYS A 67 2.83 8.56 1.38
N MET A 68 3.55 8.02 2.37
CA MET A 68 3.53 8.56 3.72
C MET A 68 4.14 9.96 3.76
N THR A 69 5.36 10.14 3.26
CA THR A 69 6.08 11.44 3.34
C THR A 69 5.36 12.57 2.62
N ASN A 70 4.60 12.26 1.57
CA ASN A 70 3.85 13.25 0.80
C ASN A 70 2.44 13.51 1.38
N GLY A 71 2.10 12.95 2.54
CA GLY A 71 0.74 13.02 3.09
C GLY A 71 -0.31 12.44 2.14
N GLY A 72 0.08 11.45 1.35
CA GLY A 72 -0.77 10.77 0.38
C GLY A 72 -1.73 9.78 1.02
N VAL A 73 -2.63 9.25 0.20
CA VAL A 73 -3.57 8.21 0.61
C VAL A 73 -3.28 6.94 -0.17
N LEU A 74 -2.98 5.84 0.51
CA LEU A 74 -2.73 4.55 -0.12
C LEU A 74 -4.02 3.73 -0.20
N LEU A 75 -4.49 3.46 -1.42
CA LEU A 75 -5.58 2.53 -1.66
C LEU A 75 -5.05 1.10 -1.66
N VAL A 76 -5.65 0.27 -0.80
CA VAL A 76 -5.26 -1.13 -0.61
C VAL A 76 -6.49 -2.02 -0.73
N GLN A 77 -6.37 -3.14 -1.42
CA GLN A 77 -7.41 -4.18 -1.40
C GLN A 77 -7.07 -5.26 -0.36
N PRO A 78 -8.05 -5.81 0.37
CA PRO A 78 -7.84 -6.92 1.30
C PRO A 78 -7.08 -8.09 0.67
N GLU A 79 -7.39 -8.42 -0.58
CA GLU A 79 -6.79 -9.51 -1.34
C GLU A 79 -5.30 -9.27 -1.62
N GLN A 80 -4.90 -8.01 -1.82
CA GLN A 80 -3.50 -7.63 -2.02
C GLN A 80 -2.72 -7.78 -0.72
N THR A 81 -3.28 -7.37 0.42
CA THR A 81 -2.63 -7.52 1.72
C THR A 81 -2.44 -8.99 2.07
N LEU A 82 -3.48 -9.82 1.84
CA LEU A 82 -3.38 -11.26 2.07
C LEU A 82 -2.35 -11.91 1.15
N SER A 83 -2.37 -11.57 -0.14
CA SER A 83 -1.43 -12.14 -1.10
C SER A 83 0.02 -11.72 -0.85
N LEU A 84 0.25 -10.50 -0.35
CA LEU A 84 1.57 -10.04 0.08
C LEU A 84 2.10 -10.89 1.25
N LYS A 85 1.25 -11.18 2.25
CA LYS A 85 1.59 -12.07 3.39
C LYS A 85 1.90 -13.50 2.93
N LEU A 86 1.05 -14.07 2.08
CA LEU A 86 1.24 -15.42 1.56
C LEU A 86 2.53 -15.52 0.74
N MET A 87 2.79 -14.55 -0.14
CA MET A 87 4.02 -14.53 -0.94
C MET A 87 5.27 -14.40 -0.08
N ALA A 88 5.24 -13.60 1.01
CA ALA A 88 6.35 -13.53 1.94
C ALA A 88 6.65 -14.91 2.56
N LEU A 89 5.63 -15.66 2.97
CA LEU A 89 5.77 -17.02 3.49
C LEU A 89 6.28 -18.02 2.44
N GLU A 90 5.73 -17.98 1.22
CA GLU A 90 6.18 -18.81 0.10
C GLU A 90 7.66 -18.59 -0.20
N ARG A 91 8.11 -17.32 -0.20
CA ARG A 91 9.52 -16.95 -0.42
C ARG A 91 10.44 -17.38 0.72
N MET A 92 9.97 -17.30 1.96
CA MET A 92 10.70 -17.86 3.12
C MET A 92 10.92 -19.37 2.96
N ILE A 93 9.87 -20.12 2.58
CA ILE A 93 9.96 -21.58 2.37
C ILE A 93 10.89 -21.91 1.20
N ALA A 94 10.82 -21.13 0.12
CA ALA A 94 11.69 -21.27 -1.04
C ALA A 94 13.15 -20.81 -0.79
N ARG A 95 13.48 -20.33 0.42
CA ARG A 95 14.79 -19.76 0.80
C ARG A 95 15.19 -18.53 -0.03
N ASP A 96 14.23 -17.85 -0.61
CA ASP A 96 14.39 -16.56 -1.28
C ASP A 96 14.25 -15.43 -0.24
N PHE A 97 15.22 -15.37 0.66
CA PHE A 97 15.17 -14.52 1.85
C PHE A 97 15.20 -13.03 1.51
N ASP A 98 15.83 -12.64 0.41
CA ASP A 98 15.89 -11.23 -0.01
C ASP A 98 14.50 -10.68 -0.31
N VAL A 99 13.73 -11.41 -1.12
CA VAL A 99 12.35 -11.03 -1.43
C VAL A 99 11.48 -11.14 -0.18
N ALA A 100 11.61 -12.24 0.57
CA ALA A 100 10.81 -12.47 1.77
C ALA A 100 10.98 -11.35 2.81
N HIS A 101 12.22 -10.98 3.14
CA HIS A 101 12.50 -9.90 4.10
C HIS A 101 12.00 -8.54 3.60
N SER A 102 12.11 -8.25 2.29
CA SER A 102 11.60 -6.99 1.74
C SER A 102 10.06 -6.90 1.85
N LEU A 103 9.35 -8.00 1.61
CA LEU A 103 7.90 -8.05 1.77
C LEU A 103 7.49 -7.99 3.25
N LEU A 104 8.22 -8.65 4.14
CA LEU A 104 7.99 -8.57 5.58
C LEU A 104 8.18 -7.15 6.11
N LYS A 105 9.25 -6.45 5.69
CA LYS A 105 9.47 -5.03 6.03
C LYS A 105 8.31 -4.14 5.58
N THR A 106 7.75 -4.41 4.41
CA THR A 106 6.56 -3.67 3.91
C THR A 106 5.34 -3.93 4.81
N LEU A 107 5.13 -5.18 5.23
CA LEU A 107 4.05 -5.56 6.14
C LEU A 107 4.22 -4.98 7.55
N GLU A 108 5.45 -4.91 8.05
CA GLU A 108 5.79 -4.26 9.32
C GLU A 108 5.54 -2.76 9.24
N PHE A 109 5.97 -2.09 8.17
CA PHE A 109 5.69 -0.68 7.92
C PHE A 109 4.19 -0.37 7.96
N PHE A 110 3.37 -1.26 7.36
CA PHE A 110 1.91 -1.13 7.44
C PHE A 110 1.33 -1.27 8.84
N ARG A 111 2.00 -1.98 9.75
CA ARG A 111 1.57 -2.11 11.15
C ARG A 111 2.02 -0.93 12.00
N GLU A 112 3.27 -0.53 11.86
CA GLU A 112 3.89 0.52 12.67
C GLU A 112 3.31 1.91 12.39
N HIS A 113 3.00 2.20 11.12
CA HIS A 113 2.59 3.54 10.69
C HIS A 113 1.10 3.61 10.34
N SER A 114 0.28 2.64 10.78
CA SER A 114 -1.15 2.63 10.45
C SER A 114 -1.90 3.76 11.16
N ALA A 115 -2.64 4.56 10.39
CA ALA A 115 -3.74 5.40 10.87
C ALA A 115 -5.10 4.76 10.59
#